data_AF-A0A2S7I3G9-F1
#
_entry.id   AF-A0A2S7I3G9-F1
#
_cell.length_a   1.000
_cell.length_b   1.000
_cell.length_c   1.000
_cell.angle_alpha   90.00
_cell.angle_beta   90.00
_cell.angle_gamma   90.00
#
_symmetry.space_group_name_H-M   'P 1'
#
loop_
_entity.id
_entity.type
_entity.pdbx_description
1 polymer ?
#
loop_
_entity_poly.entity_id
_entity_poly.type
_entity_poly.pdbx_seq_one_letter_code
_entity_poly.pdbx_strand_id
1 'polypeptide(L)'
;MFAQVTLQDWENLVKKQLKTEDIYAVLTKENLEGISVKPYYADTDFVLKNLPKVEESTHLVAKYQDNLEEHAYAFLLEHNVEHLTEKTLFVANKDLAGHISLADDNQYISLINVFENQEINTQLAEELLSKNFKRNIAVDTTFYQNAGASITQQLALALAKAKDLAEVFGAEILEKLVFKFAVGGNYFFEIAKIRAFKILFNQLSKEFGLDSIPYIFTETSLRNKAKNDEENNLIRSTLELSAAMIAGSDAVYSNDFKVQNSNSLSEEISFKQQIVLAYESIINVFDDAANGSYYIEEITHQFAENAWKLFLEIENSGGFIENLKSGKIAEMIYQQAIAEQNWVEEGKIKLIGVNLYPKLEKTKSVEQLYNPQEIKPVRWAEMFE
;
A
#
# COMPACT_ATOMS: atom_id res chain seq x y z
N MET A 1 -38.71 15.44 4.42
CA MET A 1 -37.67 16.32 3.85
C MET A 1 -36.93 16.92 5.03
N PHE A 2 -35.63 16.65 5.19
CA PHE A 2 -34.85 17.24 6.27
C PHE A 2 -34.79 18.76 6.09
N ALA A 3 -34.85 19.52 7.18
CA ALA A 3 -34.64 20.97 7.11
C ALA A 3 -33.23 21.23 6.60
N GLN A 4 -33.08 22.17 5.67
CA GLN A 4 -31.77 22.56 5.18
C GLN A 4 -31.00 23.25 6.32
N VAL A 5 -29.85 22.69 6.71
CA VAL A 5 -28.98 23.23 7.74
C VAL A 5 -27.86 23.99 7.05
N THR A 6 -27.64 25.26 7.42
CA THR A 6 -26.53 26.03 6.87
C THR A 6 -25.21 25.66 7.57
N LEU A 7 -24.06 25.95 6.95
CA LEU A 7 -22.76 25.80 7.61
C LEU A 7 -22.74 26.56 8.95
N GLN A 8 -23.29 27.78 8.98
CA GLN A 8 -23.33 28.60 10.18
C GLN A 8 -24.15 27.95 11.31
N ASP A 9 -25.28 27.32 10.98
CA ASP A 9 -26.11 26.61 11.95
C ASP A 9 -25.38 25.40 12.54
N TRP A 10 -24.66 24.65 11.68
CA TRP A 10 -23.82 23.55 12.11
C TRP A 10 -22.67 24.02 13.01
N GLU A 11 -21.95 25.07 12.63
CA GLU A 11 -20.85 25.63 13.43
C GLU A 11 -21.35 26.08 14.81
N ASN A 12 -22.50 26.78 14.86
CA ASN A 12 -23.09 27.23 16.12
C ASN A 12 -23.47 26.05 17.04
N LEU A 13 -24.00 24.96 16.47
CA LEU A 13 -24.30 23.75 17.23
C LEU A 13 -23.03 23.11 17.78
N VAL A 14 -21.98 22.98 16.96
CA VAL A 14 -20.71 22.40 17.35
C VAL A 14 -20.02 23.25 18.43
N LYS A 15 -19.96 24.57 18.26
CA LYS A 15 -19.43 25.51 19.27
C LYS A 15 -20.09 25.29 20.63
N LYS A 16 -21.42 25.19 20.64
CA LYS A 16 -22.20 24.93 21.85
C LYS A 16 -21.88 23.56 22.47
N GLN A 17 -21.77 22.51 21.66
CA GLN A 17 -21.51 21.15 22.14
C GLN A 17 -20.09 20.97 22.68
N LEU A 18 -19.09 21.51 21.96
CA LEU A 18 -17.68 21.44 22.33
C LEU A 18 -17.27 22.51 23.35
N LYS A 19 -18.15 23.49 23.62
CA LYS A 19 -17.88 24.63 24.52
C LYS A 19 -16.61 25.40 24.13
N THR A 20 -16.41 25.61 22.83
CA THR A 20 -15.29 26.37 22.24
C THR A 20 -15.81 27.33 21.19
N GLU A 21 -15.18 28.49 21.04
CA GLU A 21 -15.44 29.41 19.94
C GLU A 21 -14.64 29.07 18.69
N ASP A 22 -13.49 28.41 18.85
CA ASP A 22 -12.66 27.90 17.77
C ASP A 22 -12.87 26.39 17.64
N ILE A 23 -13.84 26.00 16.82
CA ILE A 23 -14.14 24.59 16.54
C ILE A 23 -13.08 23.95 15.64
N TYR A 24 -12.42 24.74 14.79
CA TYR A 24 -11.47 24.22 13.81
C TYR A 24 -10.19 23.77 14.50
N ALA A 25 -9.71 24.50 15.52
CA ALA A 25 -8.57 24.07 16.33
C ALA A 25 -8.83 22.74 17.08
N VAL A 26 -10.09 22.39 17.34
CA VAL A 26 -10.45 21.15 18.06
C VAL A 26 -10.73 19.99 17.11
N LEU A 27 -11.33 20.28 15.94
CA LEU A 27 -11.79 19.26 15.00
C LEU A 27 -10.82 18.96 13.87
N THR A 28 -9.84 19.82 13.63
CA THR A 28 -8.73 19.47 12.75
C THR A 28 -7.73 18.60 13.50
N LYS A 29 -7.22 17.58 12.81
CA LYS A 29 -6.23 16.67 13.37
C LYS A 29 -4.96 16.74 12.53
N GLU A 30 -3.85 17.05 13.20
CA GLU A 30 -2.53 16.98 12.59
C GLU A 30 -2.25 15.56 12.10
N ASN A 31 -1.54 15.43 10.99
CA ASN A 31 -1.03 14.17 10.47
C ASN A 31 0.36 14.37 9.85
N LEU A 32 1.16 13.32 9.86
CA LEU A 32 2.51 13.32 9.30
C LEU A 32 2.55 13.24 7.77
N GLU A 33 1.40 13.15 7.10
CA GLU A 33 1.32 13.17 5.64
C GLU A 33 1.21 14.59 5.07
N GLY A 34 1.03 15.60 5.95
CA GLY A 34 0.81 16.99 5.52
C GLY A 34 -0.53 17.20 4.81
N ILE A 35 -1.50 16.29 4.99
CA ILE A 35 -2.81 16.36 4.35
C ILE A 35 -3.73 17.25 5.16
N SER A 36 -4.38 18.21 4.51
CA SER A 36 -5.39 19.03 5.16
C SER A 36 -6.74 18.30 5.20
N VAL A 37 -7.18 17.93 6.39
CA VAL A 37 -8.50 17.33 6.62
C VAL A 37 -9.43 18.36 7.24
N LYS A 38 -10.58 18.58 6.60
CA LYS A 38 -11.60 19.53 7.05
C LYS A 38 -12.58 18.80 7.98
N PRO A 39 -13.10 19.47 9.02
CA PRO A 39 -14.08 18.85 9.91
C PRO A 39 -15.47 18.69 9.25
N TYR A 40 -15.69 19.42 8.14
CA TYR A 40 -16.91 19.40 7.37
C TYR A 40 -16.59 19.56 5.88
N TYR A 41 -17.29 18.79 5.06
CA TYR A 41 -17.22 18.83 3.60
C TYR A 41 -18.64 19.06 3.06
N ALA A 42 -18.83 20.13 2.29
CA ALA A 42 -20.11 20.46 1.67
C ALA A 42 -20.19 20.05 0.19
N ASP A 43 -19.03 20.04 -0.47
CA ASP A 43 -18.85 19.75 -1.89
C ASP A 43 -17.40 19.29 -2.12
N THR A 44 -17.09 18.86 -3.33
CA THR A 44 -15.73 18.65 -3.82
C THR A 44 -15.57 19.28 -5.20
N ASP A 45 -14.50 20.05 -5.39
CA ASP A 45 -14.15 20.60 -6.70
C ASP A 45 -13.60 19.49 -7.64
N PHE A 46 -13.34 18.28 -7.10
CA PHE A 46 -12.59 17.21 -7.76
C PHE A 46 -13.39 15.90 -7.85
N VAL A 47 -14.61 15.95 -8.40
CA VAL A 47 -15.38 14.73 -8.64
C VAL A 47 -14.66 13.86 -9.68
N LEU A 48 -14.13 12.72 -9.25
CA LEU A 48 -13.49 11.76 -10.14
C LEU A 48 -14.54 10.90 -10.85
N LYS A 49 -14.25 10.53 -12.10
CA LYS A 49 -14.94 9.38 -12.71
C LYS A 49 -14.49 8.11 -11.98
N ASN A 50 -15.30 7.05 -12.06
CA ASN A 50 -14.90 5.73 -11.56
C ASN A 50 -13.51 5.37 -12.08
N LEU A 51 -12.59 5.13 -11.15
CA LEU A 51 -11.22 4.77 -11.47
C LEU A 51 -11.15 3.30 -11.86
N PRO A 52 -10.66 2.95 -13.06
CA PRO A 52 -10.68 1.57 -13.51
C PRO A 52 -9.70 0.71 -12.71
N LYS A 53 -9.93 -0.61 -12.76
CA LYS A 53 -9.01 -1.67 -12.34
C LYS A 53 -8.83 -2.66 -13.49
N VAL A 54 -7.76 -3.44 -13.47
CA VAL A 54 -7.45 -4.43 -14.52
C VAL A 54 -8.34 -5.66 -14.38
N GLU A 55 -8.55 -6.13 -13.14
CA GLU A 55 -9.36 -7.31 -12.84
C GLU A 55 -10.78 -6.92 -12.39
N GLU A 56 -11.81 -7.56 -12.95
CA GLU A 56 -13.21 -7.29 -12.58
C GLU A 56 -13.48 -7.61 -11.09
N SER A 57 -12.90 -8.70 -10.60
CA SER A 57 -12.96 -9.10 -9.19
C SER A 57 -11.54 -9.16 -8.62
N THR A 58 -11.35 -8.61 -7.42
CA THR A 58 -10.06 -8.65 -6.73
C THR A 58 -9.63 -10.11 -6.48
N HIS A 59 -8.42 -10.46 -6.91
CA HIS A 59 -7.80 -11.73 -6.58
C HIS A 59 -7.50 -11.83 -5.08
N LEU A 60 -8.10 -12.81 -4.40
CA LEU A 60 -7.84 -13.13 -3.00
C LEU A 60 -6.66 -14.10 -2.94
N VAL A 61 -5.47 -13.58 -2.65
CA VAL A 61 -4.23 -14.35 -2.79
C VAL A 61 -3.97 -15.13 -1.50
N ALA A 62 -3.85 -16.44 -1.63
CA ALA A 62 -3.40 -17.35 -0.57
C ALA A 62 -1.93 -17.70 -0.77
N LYS A 63 -1.20 -17.99 0.31
CA LYS A 63 0.03 -18.77 0.18
C LYS A 63 -0.33 -20.21 -0.21
N TYR A 64 0.42 -20.81 -1.12
CA TYR A 64 0.11 -22.17 -1.55
C TYR A 64 0.20 -23.18 -0.39
N GLN A 65 -0.87 -23.96 -0.23
CA GLN A 65 -0.98 -25.11 0.67
C GLN A 65 -1.83 -26.16 -0.06
N ASP A 66 -1.45 -27.44 -0.02
CA ASP A 66 -2.12 -28.50 -0.82
C ASP A 66 -3.63 -28.60 -0.54
N ASN A 67 -4.07 -28.32 0.69
CA ASN A 67 -5.49 -28.34 1.08
C ASN A 67 -6.30 -27.13 0.56
N LEU A 68 -5.65 -26.09 0.03
CA LEU A 68 -6.32 -24.89 -0.50
C LEU A 68 -6.50 -24.93 -2.02
N GLU A 69 -5.93 -25.92 -2.72
CA GLU A 69 -5.98 -26.02 -4.18
C GLU A 69 -7.41 -25.93 -4.74
N GLU A 70 -8.37 -26.64 -4.14
CA GLU A 70 -9.77 -26.64 -4.56
C GLU A 70 -10.55 -25.38 -4.14
N HIS A 71 -10.00 -24.56 -3.24
CA HIS A 71 -10.72 -23.49 -2.55
C HIS A 71 -10.20 -22.09 -2.85
N ALA A 72 -8.98 -21.97 -3.37
CA ALA A 72 -8.38 -20.70 -3.76
C ALA A 72 -8.07 -20.68 -5.27
N TYR A 73 -8.30 -19.52 -5.89
CA TYR A 73 -8.05 -19.29 -7.31
C TYR A 73 -6.76 -18.53 -7.57
N ALA A 74 -6.21 -17.88 -6.54
CA ALA A 74 -5.00 -17.09 -6.64
C ALA A 74 -3.98 -17.52 -5.58
N PHE A 75 -2.75 -17.82 -6.01
CA PHE A 75 -1.68 -18.30 -5.13
C PHE A 75 -0.42 -17.46 -5.23
N LEU A 76 0.18 -17.18 -4.08
CA LEU A 76 1.56 -16.74 -3.96
C LEU A 76 2.47 -17.97 -3.94
N LEU A 77 3.36 -18.08 -4.92
CA LEU A 77 4.30 -19.19 -5.06
C LEU A 77 5.71 -18.79 -4.61
N GLU A 78 6.24 -19.58 -3.68
CA GLU A 78 7.64 -19.50 -3.22
C GLU A 78 8.51 -20.63 -3.79
N HIS A 79 7.88 -21.70 -4.26
CA HIS A 79 8.49 -22.88 -4.86
C HIS A 79 7.64 -23.38 -6.05
N ASN A 80 8.20 -24.27 -6.86
CA ASN A 80 7.48 -24.83 -8.01
C ASN A 80 6.41 -25.80 -7.52
N VAL A 81 5.19 -25.63 -8.03
CA VAL A 81 4.04 -26.49 -7.74
C VAL A 81 3.51 -27.00 -9.07
N GLU A 82 3.51 -28.32 -9.25
CA GLU A 82 3.00 -28.96 -10.46
C GLU A 82 1.49 -29.17 -10.36
N HIS A 83 0.84 -29.34 -11.51
CA HIS A 83 -0.58 -29.72 -11.63
C HIS A 83 -1.63 -28.69 -11.18
N LEU A 84 -1.24 -27.45 -10.85
CA LEU A 84 -2.19 -26.35 -10.73
C LEU A 84 -2.84 -26.07 -12.10
N THR A 85 -4.16 -25.92 -12.11
CA THR A 85 -4.96 -25.65 -13.31
C THR A 85 -5.94 -24.52 -13.05
N GLU A 86 -6.16 -23.68 -14.06
CA GLU A 86 -7.08 -22.53 -14.01
C GLU A 86 -6.84 -21.56 -12.82
N LYS A 87 -5.57 -21.31 -12.46
CA LYS A 87 -5.17 -20.44 -11.34
C LYS A 87 -4.49 -19.16 -11.80
N THR A 88 -4.56 -18.12 -10.95
CA THR A 88 -3.66 -16.97 -11.03
C THR A 88 -2.49 -17.16 -10.07
N LEU A 89 -1.27 -17.20 -10.59
CA LEU A 89 -0.05 -17.55 -9.87
C LEU A 89 0.88 -16.34 -9.78
N PHE A 90 1.05 -15.83 -8.57
CA PHE A 90 1.96 -14.74 -8.23
C PHE A 90 3.33 -15.31 -7.85
N VAL A 91 4.33 -15.04 -8.68
CA VAL A 91 5.71 -15.54 -8.50
C VAL A 91 6.54 -14.48 -7.78
N ALA A 92 6.86 -14.72 -6.51
CA ALA A 92 7.66 -13.78 -5.71
C ALA A 92 9.13 -14.22 -5.53
N ASN A 93 9.47 -15.45 -5.92
CA ASN A 93 10.81 -16.00 -5.81
C ASN A 93 11.55 -15.90 -7.16
N LYS A 94 12.73 -15.26 -7.16
CA LYS A 94 13.58 -15.07 -8.35
C LYS A 94 14.07 -16.39 -8.95
N ASP A 95 14.55 -17.30 -8.10
CA ASP A 95 15.04 -18.60 -8.54
C ASP A 95 13.91 -19.42 -9.16
N LEU A 96 12.70 -19.30 -8.61
CA LEU A 96 11.52 -19.94 -9.18
C LEU A 96 11.17 -19.38 -10.56
N ALA A 97 11.19 -18.05 -10.76
CA ALA A 97 10.83 -17.46 -12.05
C ALA A 97 11.72 -17.94 -13.21
N GLY A 98 12.99 -18.25 -12.94
CA GLY A 98 13.89 -18.82 -13.94
C GLY A 98 13.50 -20.25 -14.36
N HIS A 99 12.96 -21.04 -13.43
CA HIS A 99 12.74 -22.49 -13.59
C HIS A 99 11.27 -22.93 -13.65
N ILE A 100 10.32 -22.03 -13.44
CA ILE A 100 8.90 -22.35 -13.42
C ILE A 100 8.43 -22.86 -14.78
N SER A 101 7.74 -24.01 -14.77
CA SER A 101 7.07 -24.55 -15.95
C SER A 101 5.70 -23.91 -16.07
N LEU A 102 5.44 -23.25 -17.19
CA LEU A 102 4.17 -22.57 -17.42
C LEU A 102 3.15 -23.56 -17.96
N ALA A 103 1.95 -23.56 -17.39
CA ALA A 103 0.79 -24.23 -17.93
C ALA A 103 -0.08 -23.21 -18.68
N ASP A 104 -0.60 -23.58 -19.84
CA ASP A 104 -1.32 -22.68 -20.75
C ASP A 104 -2.66 -22.16 -20.17
N ASP A 105 -3.22 -22.86 -19.20
CA ASP A 105 -4.49 -22.55 -18.53
C ASP A 105 -4.31 -21.71 -17.25
N ASN A 106 -3.07 -21.44 -16.82
CA ASN A 106 -2.77 -20.60 -15.68
C ASN A 106 -2.37 -19.18 -16.10
N GLN A 107 -2.74 -18.20 -15.28
CA GLN A 107 -2.28 -16.81 -15.42
C GLN A 107 -1.09 -16.56 -14.49
N TYR A 108 0.08 -16.22 -15.03
CA TYR A 108 1.26 -15.93 -14.24
C TYR A 108 1.52 -14.43 -14.12
N ILE A 109 1.83 -13.98 -12.91
CA ILE A 109 2.16 -12.60 -12.58
C ILE A 109 3.43 -12.59 -11.73
N SER A 110 4.44 -11.84 -12.15
CA SER A 110 5.68 -11.70 -11.39
C SER A 110 5.56 -10.59 -10.33
N LEU A 111 5.93 -10.93 -9.10
CA LEU A 111 6.11 -9.98 -8.00
C LEU A 111 7.60 -9.65 -7.76
N ILE A 112 8.46 -9.93 -8.74
CA ILE A 112 9.91 -9.75 -8.62
C ILE A 112 10.31 -8.31 -8.95
N ASN A 113 10.96 -7.67 -7.99
CA ASN A 113 11.59 -6.37 -8.16
C ASN A 113 13.01 -6.51 -8.73
N VAL A 114 13.30 -5.76 -9.79
CA VAL A 114 14.60 -5.77 -10.51
C VAL A 114 15.56 -4.67 -10.04
N PHE A 115 15.14 -3.81 -9.11
CA PHE A 115 16.01 -2.81 -8.50
C PHE A 115 16.83 -3.45 -7.39
N GLU A 116 18.14 -3.61 -7.60
CA GLU A 116 19.05 -4.30 -6.68
C GLU A 116 20.39 -3.58 -6.65
N ASN A 117 21.05 -3.56 -5.48
CA ASN A 117 22.36 -2.93 -5.31
C ASN A 117 22.42 -1.48 -5.85
N GLN A 118 21.31 -0.76 -5.70
CA GLN A 118 21.13 0.62 -6.16
C GLN A 118 21.19 0.78 -7.70
N GLU A 119 20.89 -0.28 -8.45
CA GLU A 119 20.84 -0.28 -9.92
C GLU A 119 19.65 -1.11 -10.42
N ILE A 120 19.38 -1.05 -11.72
CA ILE A 120 18.43 -1.96 -12.39
C ILE A 120 19.22 -3.19 -12.85
N ASN A 121 18.82 -4.37 -12.38
CA ASN A 121 19.34 -5.64 -12.88
C ASN A 121 18.74 -5.93 -14.27
N THR A 122 19.42 -5.49 -15.32
CA THR A 122 18.93 -5.60 -16.70
C THR A 122 18.83 -7.05 -17.17
N GLN A 123 19.77 -7.91 -16.78
CA GLN A 123 19.74 -9.33 -17.11
C GLN A 123 18.49 -10.00 -16.54
N LEU A 124 18.17 -9.76 -15.26
CA LEU A 124 16.97 -10.30 -14.64
C LEU A 124 15.69 -9.74 -15.30
N ALA A 125 15.67 -8.45 -15.63
CA ALA A 125 14.54 -7.83 -16.32
C ALA A 125 14.30 -8.47 -17.70
N GLU A 126 15.35 -8.67 -18.51
CA GLU A 126 15.25 -9.34 -19.81
C GLU A 126 14.77 -10.79 -19.68
N GLU A 127 15.29 -11.53 -18.69
CA GLU A 127 14.84 -12.89 -18.39
C GLU A 127 13.35 -12.92 -18.07
N LEU A 128 12.88 -12.05 -17.16
CA LEU A 128 11.47 -11.96 -16.78
C LEU A 128 10.60 -11.55 -17.96
N LEU A 129 11.05 -10.62 -18.80
CA LEU A 129 10.32 -10.16 -19.99
C LEU A 129 10.22 -11.23 -21.07
N SER A 130 11.15 -12.19 -21.11
CA SER A 130 11.08 -13.33 -22.02
C SER A 130 10.03 -14.38 -21.61
N LYS A 131 9.57 -14.35 -20.35
CA LYS A 131 8.53 -15.26 -19.84
C LYS A 131 7.15 -14.82 -20.31
N ASN A 132 6.29 -15.80 -20.59
CA ASN A 132 4.88 -15.55 -20.95
C ASN A 132 4.03 -15.24 -19.70
N PHE A 133 4.43 -14.22 -18.94
CA PHE A 133 3.65 -13.69 -17.82
C PHE A 133 2.72 -12.59 -18.30
N LYS A 134 1.56 -12.43 -17.66
CA LYS A 134 0.65 -11.31 -17.91
C LYS A 134 1.29 -9.97 -17.53
N ARG A 135 2.06 -9.98 -16.44
CA ARG A 135 2.91 -8.88 -15.95
C ARG A 135 4.23 -9.47 -15.45
N ASN A 136 5.34 -8.84 -15.81
CA ASN A 136 6.67 -9.45 -15.77
C ASN A 136 7.56 -8.91 -14.63
N ILE A 137 7.35 -7.67 -14.20
CA ILE A 137 8.22 -6.99 -13.24
C ILE A 137 7.38 -6.27 -12.19
N ALA A 138 7.78 -6.38 -10.93
CA ALA A 138 7.17 -5.61 -9.85
C ALA A 138 7.94 -4.34 -9.54
N VAL A 139 7.21 -3.23 -9.44
CA VAL A 139 7.63 -2.04 -8.72
C VAL A 139 7.17 -2.19 -7.28
N ASP A 140 8.08 -2.70 -6.44
CA ASP A 140 7.82 -2.92 -5.03
C ASP A 140 8.14 -1.66 -4.20
N THR A 141 7.15 -1.20 -3.42
CA THR A 141 7.28 -0.12 -2.43
C THR A 141 6.95 -0.55 -1.01
N THR A 142 6.59 -1.83 -0.78
CA THR A 142 6.22 -2.35 0.54
C THR A 142 7.41 -2.32 1.50
N PHE A 143 8.62 -2.51 0.98
CA PHE A 143 9.85 -2.32 1.73
C PHE A 143 9.99 -0.90 2.30
N TYR A 144 9.75 0.14 1.47
CA TYR A 144 9.84 1.54 1.89
C TYR A 144 8.74 1.89 2.89
N GLN A 145 7.51 1.41 2.66
CA GLN A 145 6.41 1.61 3.62
C GLN A 145 6.76 1.00 4.98
N ASN A 146 7.24 -0.24 5.02
CA ASN A 146 7.62 -0.90 6.27
C ASN A 146 8.84 -0.25 6.93
N ALA A 147 9.68 0.46 6.17
CA ALA A 147 10.78 1.29 6.69
C ALA A 147 10.33 2.68 7.18
N GLY A 148 9.10 3.09 6.89
CA GLY A 148 8.50 4.34 7.38
C GLY A 148 8.33 5.44 6.36
N ALA A 149 8.36 5.08 5.08
CA ALA A 149 7.99 6.02 4.03
C ALA A 149 6.53 6.44 4.16
N SER A 150 6.27 7.74 4.04
CA SER A 150 4.92 8.30 3.97
C SER A 150 4.19 7.79 2.72
N ILE A 151 2.86 7.93 2.67
CA ILE A 151 2.06 7.61 1.48
C ILE A 151 2.56 8.40 0.28
N THR A 152 2.83 9.70 0.47
CA THR A 152 3.39 10.57 -0.57
C THR A 152 4.72 10.03 -1.11
N GLN A 153 5.62 9.59 -0.23
CA GLN A 153 6.90 8.99 -0.61
C GLN A 153 6.70 7.67 -1.36
N GLN A 154 5.84 6.77 -0.88
CA GLN A 154 5.55 5.50 -1.56
C GLN A 154 5.08 5.72 -3.00
N LEU A 155 4.14 6.65 -3.21
CA LEU A 155 3.60 6.99 -4.54
C LEU A 155 4.66 7.58 -5.46
N ALA A 156 5.44 8.55 -4.98
CA ALA A 156 6.49 9.19 -5.78
C ALA A 156 7.59 8.20 -6.18
N LEU A 157 8.01 7.32 -5.26
CA LEU A 157 9.02 6.29 -5.53
C LEU A 157 8.50 5.24 -6.52
N ALA A 158 7.22 4.89 -6.48
CA ALA A 158 6.62 3.99 -7.47
C ALA A 158 6.68 4.59 -8.89
N LEU A 159 6.36 5.88 -9.04
CA LEU A 159 6.45 6.58 -10.33
C LEU A 159 7.89 6.67 -10.83
N ALA A 160 8.83 7.07 -9.96
CA ALA A 160 10.23 7.21 -10.31
C ALA A 160 10.83 5.87 -10.77
N LYS A 161 10.53 4.77 -10.06
CA LYS A 161 10.93 3.42 -10.47
C LYS A 161 10.29 3.01 -11.81
N ALA A 162 9.02 3.29 -12.03
CA ALA A 162 8.36 2.97 -13.30
C ALA A 162 8.98 3.73 -14.48
N LYS A 163 9.26 5.02 -14.27
CA LYS A 163 9.91 5.89 -15.25
C LYS A 163 11.32 5.41 -15.58
N ASP A 164 12.15 5.10 -14.58
CA ASP A 164 13.52 4.59 -14.81
C ASP A 164 13.50 3.30 -15.63
N LEU A 165 12.53 2.40 -15.39
CA LEU A 165 12.33 1.20 -16.23
C LEU A 165 11.95 1.56 -17.68
N ALA A 166 11.06 2.54 -17.87
CA ALA A 166 10.64 2.99 -19.20
C ALA A 166 11.78 3.63 -20.01
N GLU A 167 12.71 4.31 -19.35
CA GLU A 167 13.90 4.85 -20.01
C GLU A 167 14.88 3.76 -20.45
N VAL A 168 15.01 2.68 -19.67
CA VAL A 168 15.94 1.58 -19.98
C VAL A 168 15.36 0.62 -21.02
N PHE A 169 14.08 0.26 -20.91
CA PHE A 169 13.45 -0.81 -21.72
C PHE A 169 12.43 -0.29 -22.74
N GLY A 170 12.13 1.01 -22.75
CA GLY A 170 11.10 1.61 -23.60
C GLY A 170 9.71 1.63 -22.95
N ALA A 171 8.82 2.45 -23.50
CA ALA A 171 7.49 2.76 -22.94
C ALA A 171 6.62 1.53 -22.67
N GLU A 172 6.67 0.50 -23.52
CA GLU A 172 5.83 -0.71 -23.41
C GLU A 172 6.03 -1.47 -22.09
N ILE A 173 7.17 -1.25 -21.41
CA ILE A 173 7.44 -1.85 -20.10
C ILE A 173 6.37 -1.47 -19.07
N LEU A 174 5.77 -0.27 -19.17
CA LEU A 174 4.78 0.23 -18.23
C LEU A 174 3.55 -0.69 -18.15
N GLU A 175 3.17 -1.31 -19.26
CA GLU A 175 2.06 -2.28 -19.31
C GLU A 175 2.46 -3.67 -18.81
N LYS A 176 3.75 -3.91 -18.56
CA LYS A 176 4.28 -5.16 -18.00
C LYS A 176 4.49 -5.06 -16.49
N LEU A 177 4.22 -3.91 -15.86
CA LEU A 177 4.46 -3.69 -14.44
C LEU A 177 3.31 -4.17 -13.56
N VAL A 178 3.69 -4.67 -12.39
CA VAL A 178 2.83 -4.79 -11.19
C VAL A 178 3.30 -3.78 -10.17
N PHE A 179 2.38 -3.02 -9.58
CA PHE A 179 2.69 -2.11 -8.48
C PHE A 179 2.32 -2.76 -7.16
N LYS A 180 3.34 -2.97 -6.31
CA LYS A 180 3.17 -3.65 -5.03
C LYS A 180 3.21 -2.63 -3.88
N PHE A 181 2.11 -2.52 -3.13
CA PHE A 181 1.97 -1.60 -2.01
C PHE A 181 1.63 -2.34 -0.70
N ALA A 182 2.22 -1.91 0.41
CA ALA A 182 1.74 -2.30 1.73
C ALA A 182 0.59 -1.39 2.15
N VAL A 183 -0.44 -1.90 2.81
CA VAL A 183 -1.59 -1.14 3.28
C VAL A 183 -1.57 -1.06 4.80
N GLY A 184 -1.52 0.15 5.36
CA GLY A 184 -1.37 0.42 6.79
C GLY A 184 -2.67 0.75 7.53
N GLY A 185 -2.54 1.20 8.79
CA GLY A 185 -3.69 1.35 9.70
C GLY A 185 -4.58 2.58 9.48
N ASN A 186 -4.22 3.53 8.61
CA ASN A 186 -5.04 4.72 8.36
C ASN A 186 -6.03 4.45 7.21
N TYR A 187 -7.14 3.81 7.56
CA TYR A 187 -8.16 3.30 6.65
C TYR A 187 -8.49 4.20 5.44
N PHE A 188 -8.87 5.46 5.67
CA PHE A 188 -9.25 6.36 4.58
C PHE A 188 -8.07 6.87 3.76
N PHE A 189 -6.92 7.10 4.39
CA PHE A 189 -5.72 7.51 3.67
C PHE A 189 -5.20 6.39 2.77
N GLU A 190 -5.33 5.14 3.21
CA GLU A 190 -4.97 3.98 2.42
C GLU A 190 -5.91 3.77 1.22
N ILE A 191 -7.22 4.01 1.38
CA ILE A 191 -8.13 4.06 0.24
C ILE A 191 -7.68 5.13 -0.75
N ALA A 192 -7.40 6.33 -0.23
CA ALA A 192 -6.99 7.46 -1.04
C ALA A 192 -5.66 7.25 -1.76
N LYS A 193 -4.71 6.54 -1.13
CA LYS A 193 -3.40 6.19 -1.71
C LYS A 193 -3.55 5.41 -3.01
N ILE A 194 -4.30 4.31 -2.96
CA ILE A 194 -4.45 3.41 -4.11
C ILE A 194 -5.20 4.14 -5.24
N ARG A 195 -6.23 4.94 -4.91
CA ARG A 195 -6.94 5.80 -5.87
C ARG A 195 -6.00 6.85 -6.50
N ALA A 196 -5.20 7.54 -5.68
CA ALA A 196 -4.24 8.54 -6.15
C ALA A 196 -3.22 7.92 -7.09
N PHE A 197 -2.74 6.71 -6.79
CA PHE A 197 -1.79 6.01 -7.65
C PHE A 197 -2.34 5.72 -9.05
N LYS A 198 -3.62 5.34 -9.17
CA LYS A 198 -4.26 5.12 -10.48
C LYS A 198 -4.23 6.37 -11.36
N ILE A 199 -4.49 7.53 -10.75
CA ILE A 199 -4.43 8.83 -11.44
C ILE A 199 -2.99 9.15 -11.86
N LEU A 200 -2.06 9.02 -10.93
CA LEU A 200 -0.65 9.35 -11.13
C LEU A 200 -0.01 8.48 -12.22
N PHE A 201 -0.23 7.17 -12.16
CA PHE A 201 0.35 6.24 -13.13
C PHE A 201 -0.26 6.45 -14.53
N ASN A 202 -1.57 6.69 -14.62
CA ASN A 202 -2.20 7.02 -15.89
C ASN A 202 -1.59 8.31 -16.48
N GLN A 203 -1.41 9.35 -15.67
CA GLN A 203 -0.74 10.59 -16.09
C GLN A 203 0.70 10.33 -16.54
N LEU A 204 1.49 9.55 -15.80
CA LEU A 204 2.84 9.17 -16.20
C LEU A 204 2.83 8.44 -17.54
N SER A 205 1.95 7.45 -17.72
CA SER A 205 1.87 6.65 -18.95
C SER A 205 1.55 7.50 -20.19
N LYS A 206 0.78 8.58 -20.05
CA LYS A 206 0.45 9.52 -21.12
C LYS A 206 1.67 10.29 -21.63
N GLU A 207 2.62 10.60 -20.76
CA GLU A 207 3.90 11.22 -21.17
C GLU A 207 4.72 10.27 -22.06
N PHE A 208 4.48 8.96 -21.96
CA PHE A 208 5.06 7.92 -22.81
C PHE A 208 4.16 7.51 -23.99
N GLY A 209 3.06 8.23 -24.24
CA GLY A 209 2.14 7.97 -25.35
C GLY A 209 1.18 6.79 -25.13
N LEU A 210 0.99 6.37 -23.87
CA LEU A 210 0.08 5.29 -23.47
C LEU A 210 -1.13 5.84 -22.70
N ASP A 211 -2.13 5.00 -22.43
CA ASP A 211 -3.26 5.30 -21.54
C ASP A 211 -3.48 4.12 -20.59
N SER A 212 -2.41 3.77 -19.87
CA SER A 212 -2.34 2.50 -19.13
C SER A 212 -3.08 2.56 -17.80
N ILE A 213 -3.64 1.41 -17.40
CA ILE A 213 -4.23 1.17 -16.09
C ILE A 213 -3.21 0.33 -15.29
N PRO A 214 -2.79 0.76 -14.07
CA PRO A 214 -1.81 0.01 -13.30
C PRO A 214 -2.45 -1.28 -12.76
N TYR A 215 -1.71 -2.39 -12.83
CA TYR A 215 -2.06 -3.57 -12.04
C TYR A 215 -1.52 -3.41 -10.63
N ILE A 216 -2.39 -3.40 -9.62
CA ILE A 216 -2.06 -3.12 -8.23
C ILE A 216 -2.21 -4.38 -7.38
N PHE A 217 -1.08 -4.85 -6.85
CA PHE A 217 -1.03 -5.87 -5.80
C PHE A 217 -0.84 -5.19 -4.44
N THR A 218 -1.65 -5.57 -3.45
CA THR A 218 -1.51 -5.04 -2.10
C THR A 218 -1.29 -6.13 -1.07
N GLU A 219 -0.48 -5.82 -0.06
CA GLU A 219 -0.32 -6.66 1.12
C GLU A 219 -0.56 -5.88 2.41
N THR A 220 -1.08 -6.51 3.45
CA THR A 220 -1.23 -5.89 4.77
C THR A 220 0.15 -5.48 5.32
N SER A 221 0.29 -4.28 5.86
CA SER A 221 1.58 -3.78 6.37
C SER A 221 2.09 -4.61 7.55
N LEU A 222 3.40 -4.77 7.68
CA LEU A 222 4.04 -5.31 8.90
C LEU A 222 4.31 -4.21 9.93
N ARG A 223 4.34 -2.94 9.49
CA ARG A 223 4.76 -1.78 10.29
C ARG A 223 3.96 -1.58 11.58
N ASN A 224 2.65 -1.83 11.55
CA ASN A 224 1.77 -1.69 12.71
C ASN A 224 1.52 -3.01 13.45
N LYS A 225 2.31 -4.06 13.18
CA LYS A 225 2.11 -5.40 13.76
C LYS A 225 2.96 -5.62 15.00
N ALA A 226 2.34 -6.20 16.02
CA ALA A 226 2.98 -6.53 17.29
C ALA A 226 3.25 -8.04 17.40
N LYS A 227 4.32 -8.42 18.08
CA LYS A 227 4.68 -9.80 18.42
C LYS A 227 3.89 -10.31 19.62
N ASN A 228 3.75 -9.48 20.66
CA ASN A 228 3.24 -9.93 21.97
C ASN A 228 1.70 -9.85 22.11
N ASP A 229 1.02 -9.17 21.19
CA ASP A 229 -0.44 -9.06 21.10
C ASP A 229 -0.87 -9.27 19.64
N GLU A 230 -0.75 -10.52 19.21
CA GLU A 230 -0.89 -10.94 17.82
C GLU A 230 -2.35 -10.94 17.36
N GLU A 231 -3.32 -11.17 18.25
CA GLU A 231 -4.74 -11.18 17.91
C GLU A 231 -5.21 -9.81 17.41
N ASN A 232 -4.67 -8.73 17.98
CA ASN A 232 -4.92 -7.38 17.48
C ASN A 232 -4.39 -7.16 16.05
N ASN A 233 -3.42 -7.97 15.57
CA ASN A 233 -2.97 -7.92 14.17
C ASN A 233 -4.05 -8.39 13.20
N LEU A 234 -4.91 -9.35 13.58
CA LEU A 234 -6.05 -9.76 12.74
C LEU A 234 -7.00 -8.57 12.54
N ILE A 235 -7.34 -7.86 13.61
CA ILE A 235 -8.24 -6.70 13.52
C ILE A 235 -7.64 -5.60 12.63
N ARG A 236 -6.32 -5.34 12.76
CA ARG A 236 -5.59 -4.39 11.91
C ARG A 236 -5.65 -4.81 10.44
N SER A 237 -5.29 -6.07 10.15
CA SER A 237 -5.27 -6.61 8.80
C SER A 237 -6.64 -6.62 8.14
N THR A 238 -7.74 -6.82 8.90
CA THR A 238 -9.10 -6.74 8.36
C THR A 238 -9.43 -5.34 7.81
N LEU A 239 -9.04 -4.28 8.52
CA LEU A 239 -9.22 -2.91 8.05
C LEU A 239 -8.32 -2.56 6.86
N GLU A 240 -7.09 -3.08 6.86
CA GLU A 240 -6.15 -2.90 5.76
C GLU A 240 -6.64 -3.58 4.46
N LEU A 241 -7.10 -4.83 4.56
CA LEU A 241 -7.66 -5.57 3.43
C LEU A 241 -8.92 -4.89 2.87
N SER A 242 -9.82 -4.44 3.76
CA SER A 242 -11.04 -3.76 3.32
C SER A 242 -10.75 -2.41 2.66
N ALA A 243 -9.75 -1.65 3.13
CA ALA A 243 -9.29 -0.43 2.46
C ALA A 243 -8.76 -0.72 1.05
N ALA A 244 -7.93 -1.77 0.90
CA ALA A 244 -7.38 -2.18 -0.39
C ALA A 244 -8.46 -2.60 -1.40
N MET A 245 -9.41 -3.43 -0.95
CA MET A 245 -10.53 -3.88 -1.79
C MET A 245 -11.43 -2.71 -2.22
N ILE A 246 -11.79 -1.80 -1.29
CA ILE A 246 -12.62 -0.62 -1.61
C ILE A 246 -11.94 0.31 -2.61
N ALA A 247 -10.62 0.48 -2.50
CA ALA A 247 -9.86 1.32 -3.41
C ALA A 247 -9.65 0.71 -4.81
N GLY A 248 -10.06 -0.55 -4.97
CA GLY A 248 -10.01 -1.29 -6.22
C GLY A 248 -8.62 -1.82 -6.55
N SER A 249 -7.92 -2.42 -5.58
CA SER A 249 -6.75 -3.24 -5.85
C SER A 249 -7.11 -4.49 -6.68
N ASP A 250 -6.25 -4.86 -7.63
CA ASP A 250 -6.45 -6.04 -8.48
C ASP A 250 -6.17 -7.34 -7.73
N ALA A 251 -5.24 -7.32 -6.78
CA ALA A 251 -4.94 -8.44 -5.90
C ALA A 251 -4.65 -7.97 -4.47
N VAL A 252 -5.08 -8.76 -3.50
CA VAL A 252 -4.87 -8.53 -2.07
C VAL A 252 -4.25 -9.77 -1.43
N TYR A 253 -3.33 -9.56 -0.50
CA TYR A 253 -2.68 -10.60 0.27
C TYR A 253 -2.62 -10.19 1.75
N SER A 254 -2.96 -11.12 2.65
CA SER A 254 -2.71 -10.91 4.08
C SER A 254 -1.39 -11.55 4.46
N ASN A 255 -0.47 -10.75 4.99
CA ASN A 255 0.61 -11.29 5.80
C ASN A 255 0.03 -12.05 7.01
N ASP A 256 0.80 -13.00 7.54
CA ASP A 256 0.41 -13.74 8.73
C ASP A 256 0.26 -12.77 9.91
N PHE A 257 -0.86 -12.88 10.64
CA PHE A 257 -1.08 -12.12 11.87
C PHE A 257 -0.03 -12.45 12.95
N LYS A 258 0.57 -13.65 12.90
CA LYS A 258 1.71 -14.02 13.73
C LYS A 258 3.02 -13.55 13.09
N VAL A 259 3.59 -12.49 13.64
CA VAL A 259 4.90 -11.96 13.20
C VAL A 259 6.05 -12.93 13.53
N GLN A 260 5.87 -13.80 14.52
CA GLN A 260 6.81 -14.87 14.88
C GLN A 260 6.08 -16.18 15.05
N ASN A 261 6.76 -17.31 14.79
CA ASN A 261 6.19 -18.65 14.92
C ASN A 261 4.94 -18.87 14.07
N SER A 262 4.94 -18.28 12.87
CA SER A 262 3.96 -18.56 11.81
C SER A 262 3.87 -20.06 11.55
N ASN A 263 2.66 -20.53 11.27
CA ASN A 263 2.35 -21.91 10.94
C ASN A 263 1.15 -21.95 9.99
N SER A 264 0.87 -23.12 9.42
CA SER A 264 -0.19 -23.27 8.42
C SER A 264 -1.56 -22.80 8.90
N LEU A 265 -1.89 -22.99 10.19
CA LEU A 265 -3.17 -22.53 10.74
C LEU A 265 -3.23 -20.99 10.84
N SER A 266 -2.14 -20.33 11.22
CA SER A 266 -2.13 -18.87 11.30
C SER A 266 -2.15 -18.21 9.92
N GLU A 267 -1.47 -18.80 8.95
CA GLU A 267 -1.56 -18.43 7.53
C GLU A 267 -2.99 -18.61 7.00
N GLU A 268 -3.63 -19.75 7.29
CA GLU A 268 -5.02 -20.05 6.87
C GLU A 268 -6.02 -19.05 7.48
N ILE A 269 -5.89 -18.74 8.78
CA ILE A 269 -6.73 -17.73 9.45
C ILE A 269 -6.53 -16.36 8.81
N SER A 270 -5.28 -16.00 8.49
CA SER A 270 -4.97 -14.71 7.84
C SER A 270 -5.63 -14.62 6.46
N PHE A 271 -5.58 -15.69 5.68
CA PHE A 271 -6.26 -15.78 4.38
C PHE A 271 -7.78 -15.71 4.49
N LYS A 272 -8.39 -16.38 5.49
CA LYS A 272 -9.85 -16.38 5.70
C LYS A 272 -10.45 -14.97 5.88
N GLN A 273 -9.69 -13.99 6.39
CA GLN A 273 -10.15 -12.60 6.43
C GLN A 273 -10.54 -12.07 5.05
N GLN A 274 -9.75 -12.41 4.02
CA GLN A 274 -10.02 -12.02 2.64
C GLN A 274 -11.32 -12.64 2.12
N ILE A 275 -11.53 -13.94 2.42
CA ILE A 275 -12.72 -14.70 2.03
C ILE A 275 -13.97 -14.10 2.68
N VAL A 276 -13.95 -13.87 3.99
CA VAL A 276 -15.10 -13.31 4.72
C VAL A 276 -15.47 -11.92 4.18
N LEU A 277 -14.47 -11.06 3.96
CA LEU A 277 -14.70 -9.73 3.37
C LEU A 277 -15.29 -9.82 1.96
N ALA A 278 -14.77 -10.72 1.12
CA ALA A 278 -15.22 -10.85 -0.26
C ALA A 278 -16.61 -11.49 -0.37
N TYR A 279 -16.86 -12.62 0.30
CA TYR A 279 -18.05 -13.43 0.06
C TYR A 279 -19.20 -13.18 1.04
N GLU A 280 -18.92 -12.73 2.27
CA GLU A 280 -19.99 -12.40 3.24
C GLU A 280 -20.35 -10.91 3.21
N SER A 281 -19.36 -10.04 2.95
CA SER A 281 -19.59 -8.57 2.89
C SER A 281 -19.68 -8.01 1.47
N ILE A 282 -19.28 -8.78 0.45
CA ILE A 282 -19.37 -8.39 -0.98
C ILE A 282 -18.60 -7.09 -1.26
N ILE A 283 -17.52 -6.85 -0.53
CA ILE A 283 -16.80 -5.56 -0.58
C ILE A 283 -15.90 -5.43 -1.83
N ASN A 284 -15.59 -6.55 -2.50
CA ASN A 284 -14.62 -6.65 -3.58
C ASN A 284 -15.23 -6.59 -5.01
N VAL A 285 -16.54 -6.35 -5.12
CA VAL A 285 -17.26 -6.38 -6.42
C VAL A 285 -17.40 -5.01 -7.09
N PHE A 286 -16.95 -3.94 -6.42
CA PHE A 286 -17.06 -2.58 -6.93
C PHE A 286 -15.76 -2.16 -7.66
N ASP A 287 -15.88 -1.27 -8.62
CA ASP A 287 -14.72 -0.65 -9.30
C ASP A 287 -14.07 0.44 -8.44
N ASP A 288 -14.89 1.32 -7.86
CA ASP A 288 -14.48 2.43 -6.97
C ASP A 288 -15.61 2.74 -5.98
N ALA A 289 -15.73 1.94 -4.91
CA ALA A 289 -16.83 2.11 -3.93
C ALA A 289 -16.76 3.43 -3.15
N ALA A 290 -15.60 4.10 -3.16
CA ALA A 290 -15.36 5.37 -2.49
C ALA A 290 -15.69 6.59 -3.37
N ASN A 291 -16.03 6.39 -4.65
CA ASN A 291 -16.34 7.47 -5.58
C ASN A 291 -17.46 8.38 -5.05
N GLY A 292 -17.26 9.69 -5.14
CA GLY A 292 -18.24 10.69 -4.70
C GLY A 292 -18.22 10.99 -3.19
N SER A 293 -17.39 10.31 -2.40
CA SER A 293 -17.14 10.72 -1.01
C SER A 293 -16.28 11.99 -0.99
N TYR A 294 -16.87 13.14 -0.65
CA TYR A 294 -16.15 14.43 -0.64
C TYR A 294 -14.83 14.39 0.15
N TYR A 295 -14.82 13.68 1.27
CA TYR A 295 -13.61 13.50 2.06
C TYR A 295 -12.53 12.73 1.29
N ILE A 296 -12.89 11.58 0.71
CA ILE A 296 -11.93 10.70 0.02
C ILE A 296 -11.46 11.34 -1.28
N GLU A 297 -12.33 12.02 -2.03
CA GLU A 297 -11.94 12.76 -3.24
C GLU A 297 -10.88 13.83 -2.93
N GLU A 298 -11.10 14.63 -1.89
CA GLU A 298 -10.17 15.69 -1.49
C GLU A 298 -8.80 15.12 -1.08
N ILE A 299 -8.77 14.08 -0.25
CA ILE A 299 -7.48 13.50 0.19
C ILE A 299 -6.80 12.73 -0.94
N THR A 300 -7.55 12.08 -1.85
CA THR A 300 -7.00 11.46 -3.06
C THR A 300 -6.31 12.50 -3.93
N HIS A 301 -6.94 13.67 -4.14
CA HIS A 301 -6.35 14.77 -4.89
C HIS A 301 -5.08 15.29 -4.23
N GLN A 302 -5.11 15.59 -2.93
CA GLN A 302 -3.94 16.07 -2.20
C GLN A 302 -2.77 15.07 -2.23
N PHE A 303 -3.03 13.77 -2.10
CA PHE A 303 -1.98 12.75 -2.24
C PHE A 303 -1.40 12.71 -3.65
N ALA A 304 -2.23 12.83 -4.69
CA ALA A 304 -1.77 12.88 -6.07
C ALA A 304 -0.87 14.11 -6.30
N GLU A 305 -1.31 15.31 -5.91
CA GLU A 305 -0.50 16.53 -6.06
C GLU A 305 0.85 16.45 -5.32
N ASN A 306 0.80 16.04 -4.05
CA ASN A 306 2.00 15.94 -3.22
C ASN A 306 2.98 14.91 -3.79
N ALA A 307 2.48 13.74 -4.22
CA ALA A 307 3.32 12.68 -4.79
C ALA A 307 3.89 13.07 -6.15
N TRP A 308 3.11 13.73 -7.00
CA TRP A 308 3.59 14.21 -8.30
C TRP A 308 4.69 15.25 -8.13
N LYS A 309 4.52 16.18 -7.19
CA LYS A 309 5.55 17.17 -6.84
C LYS A 309 6.84 16.50 -6.37
N LEU A 310 6.75 15.55 -5.43
CA LEU A 310 7.92 14.83 -4.93
C LEU A 310 8.57 13.98 -6.04
N PHE A 311 7.79 13.37 -6.92
CA PHE A 311 8.29 12.66 -8.10
C PHE A 311 9.12 13.60 -8.99
N LEU A 312 8.62 14.79 -9.32
CA LEU A 312 9.37 15.78 -10.09
C LEU A 312 10.65 16.26 -9.37
N GLU A 313 10.62 16.39 -8.04
CA GLU A 313 11.82 16.71 -7.26
C GLU A 313 12.90 15.62 -7.39
N ILE A 314 12.49 14.33 -7.32
CA ILE A 314 13.38 13.16 -7.53
C ILE A 314 13.95 13.16 -8.95
N GLU A 315 13.12 13.40 -9.96
CA GLU A 315 13.56 13.47 -11.36
C GLU A 315 14.57 14.60 -11.60
N ASN A 316 14.28 15.79 -11.08
CA ASN A 316 15.17 16.96 -11.19
C ASN A 316 16.52 16.75 -10.47
N SER A 317 16.59 15.84 -9.50
CA SER A 317 17.82 15.48 -8.80
C SER A 317 18.53 14.23 -9.35
N GLY A 318 18.09 13.70 -10.50
CA GLY A 318 18.78 12.64 -11.24
C GLY A 318 18.03 11.31 -11.36
N GLY A 319 16.74 11.25 -11.00
CA GLY A 319 15.95 10.02 -11.06
C GLY A 319 16.15 9.12 -9.84
N PHE A 320 15.43 7.99 -9.79
CA PHE A 320 15.37 7.17 -8.58
C PHE A 320 16.73 6.56 -8.21
N ILE A 321 17.44 5.99 -9.19
CA ILE A 321 18.76 5.35 -8.97
C ILE A 321 19.77 6.33 -8.36
N GLU A 322 19.92 7.52 -8.92
CA GLU A 322 20.91 8.49 -8.43
C GLU A 322 20.55 9.04 -7.03
N ASN A 323 19.26 9.24 -6.76
CA ASN A 323 18.81 9.64 -5.42
C ASN A 323 19.00 8.51 -4.39
N LEU A 324 18.89 7.24 -4.82
CA LEU A 324 19.18 6.10 -3.97
C LEU A 324 20.69 6.00 -3.68
N LYS A 325 21.55 6.14 -4.70
CA LYS A 325 23.02 6.12 -4.58
C LYS A 325 23.57 7.25 -3.70
N SER A 326 23.00 8.44 -3.83
CA SER A 326 23.39 9.60 -3.02
C SER A 326 22.88 9.56 -1.58
N GLY A 327 22.04 8.59 -1.22
CA GLY A 327 21.46 8.46 0.11
C GLY A 327 20.25 9.36 0.38
N LYS A 328 19.83 10.19 -0.58
CA LYS A 328 18.68 11.10 -0.43
C LYS A 328 17.37 10.36 -0.14
N ILE A 329 17.15 9.20 -0.78
CA ILE A 329 15.98 8.37 -0.50
C ILE A 329 16.02 7.82 0.93
N ALA A 330 17.20 7.38 1.41
CA ALA A 330 17.36 6.88 2.77
C ALA A 330 17.10 7.99 3.80
N GLU A 331 17.65 9.18 3.56
CA GLU A 331 17.46 10.34 4.43
C GLU A 331 15.99 10.76 4.52
N MET A 332 15.27 10.89 3.40
CA MET A 332 13.86 11.33 3.45
C MET A 332 12.95 10.31 4.15
N ILE A 333 13.20 9.01 3.98
CA ILE A 333 12.45 7.96 4.68
C ILE A 333 12.80 7.97 6.16
N TYR A 334 14.09 8.14 6.50
CA TYR A 334 14.53 8.25 7.89
C TYR A 334 13.84 9.41 8.62
N GLN A 335 13.78 10.61 8.03
CA GLN A 335 13.13 11.76 8.67
C GLN A 335 11.65 11.49 8.97
N GLN A 336 10.93 10.87 8.03
CA GLN A 336 9.54 10.49 8.23
C GLN A 336 9.39 9.41 9.31
N ALA A 337 10.22 8.37 9.26
CA ALA A 337 10.14 7.24 10.16
C ALA A 337 10.44 7.63 11.62
N ILE A 338 11.40 8.53 11.84
CA ILE A 338 11.70 9.11 13.15
C ILE A 338 10.50 9.91 13.67
N ALA A 339 9.92 10.80 12.85
CA ALA A 339 8.77 11.59 13.24
C ALA A 339 7.56 10.70 13.63
N GLU A 340 7.33 9.65 12.86
CA GLU A 340 6.28 8.68 13.13
C GLU A 340 6.54 7.86 14.40
N GLN A 341 7.77 7.40 14.61
CA GLN A 341 8.12 6.66 15.82
C GLN A 341 8.01 7.55 17.07
N ASN A 342 8.37 8.83 16.98
CA ASN A 342 8.15 9.79 18.05
C ASN A 342 6.65 9.96 18.36
N TRP A 343 5.79 10.00 17.34
CA TRP A 343 4.33 10.03 17.54
C TRP A 343 3.79 8.76 18.20
N VAL A 344 4.39 7.60 17.95
CA VAL A 344 4.07 6.36 18.67
C VAL A 344 4.51 6.47 20.14
N GLU A 345 5.71 6.97 20.42
CA GLU A 345 6.22 7.16 21.79
C GLU A 345 5.35 8.14 22.59
N GLU A 346 4.97 9.26 21.96
CA GLU A 346 4.10 10.30 22.54
C GLU A 346 2.64 9.86 22.70
N GLY A 347 2.24 8.73 22.10
CA GLY A 347 0.86 8.24 22.11
C GLY A 347 -0.10 8.99 21.16
N LYS A 348 0.43 9.81 20.25
CA LYS A 348 -0.33 10.44 19.15
C LYS A 348 -0.80 9.40 18.14
N ILE A 349 0.07 8.44 17.82
CA ILE A 349 -0.29 7.20 17.14
C ILE A 349 -0.56 6.15 18.21
N LYS A 350 -1.79 5.62 18.24
CA LYS A 350 -2.22 4.65 19.24
C LYS A 350 -2.07 3.24 18.68
N LEU A 351 -1.37 2.39 19.42
CA LEU A 351 -1.19 0.99 19.11
C LEU A 351 -1.68 0.16 20.32
N ILE A 352 -2.91 -0.35 20.19
CA ILE A 352 -3.57 -1.13 21.24
C ILE A 352 -2.75 -2.38 21.55
N GLY A 353 -2.57 -2.69 22.84
CA GLY A 353 -1.73 -3.80 23.28
C GLY A 353 -0.24 -3.46 23.41
N VAL A 354 0.17 -2.28 22.94
CA VAL A 354 1.57 -1.86 22.90
C VAL A 354 1.79 -0.57 23.66
N ASN A 355 1.33 0.58 23.16
CA ASN A 355 1.50 1.87 23.85
C ASN A 355 0.21 2.31 24.57
N LEU A 356 -0.88 1.55 24.41
CA LEU A 356 -2.18 1.84 24.98
C LEU A 356 -2.94 0.54 25.27
N TYR A 357 -3.46 0.41 26.50
CA TYR A 357 -4.30 -0.72 26.96
C TYR A 357 -3.76 -2.14 26.66
N PRO A 358 -2.72 -2.62 27.37
CA PRO A 358 -1.87 -1.90 28.32
C PRO A 358 -0.81 -1.04 27.60
N LYS A 359 -0.24 -0.08 28.33
CA LYS A 359 0.97 0.61 27.90
C LYS A 359 2.17 -0.18 28.39
N LEU A 360 2.96 -0.71 27.46
CA LEU A 360 4.22 -1.40 27.71
C LEU A 360 5.33 -0.39 28.03
N GLU A 361 6.36 -0.88 28.71
CA GLU A 361 7.57 -0.10 28.97
C GLU A 361 8.45 -0.05 27.72
N LYS A 362 9.03 1.13 27.48
CA LYS A 362 9.97 1.34 26.37
C LYS A 362 11.27 0.60 26.64
N THR A 363 11.70 -0.25 25.70
CA THR A 363 12.95 -1.03 25.79
C THR A 363 14.06 -0.49 24.88
N LYS A 364 13.70 0.26 23.83
CA LYS A 364 14.63 0.88 22.87
C LYS A 364 14.28 2.34 22.61
N SER A 365 15.27 3.18 22.35
CA SER A 365 15.05 4.55 21.87
C SER A 365 14.87 4.60 20.36
N VAL A 366 14.32 5.71 19.86
CA VAL A 366 14.11 5.92 18.41
C VAL A 366 15.44 5.87 17.65
N GLU A 367 16.50 6.46 18.21
CA GLU A 367 17.84 6.49 17.61
C GLU A 367 18.49 5.11 17.53
N GLN A 368 18.05 4.14 18.34
CA GLN A 368 18.53 2.76 18.26
C GLN A 368 17.84 1.97 17.16
N LEU A 369 16.68 2.41 16.70
CA LEU A 369 15.87 1.70 15.70
C LEU A 369 16.22 2.09 14.26
N TYR A 370 16.70 3.32 14.05
CA TYR A 370 16.87 3.90 12.72
C TYR A 370 18.28 4.40 12.47
N ASN A 371 18.73 4.30 11.22
CA ASN A 371 20.01 4.82 10.74
C ASN A 371 19.74 5.66 9.48
N PRO A 372 20.20 6.93 9.40
CA PRO A 372 19.93 7.79 8.23
C PRO A 372 20.56 7.29 6.92
N GLN A 373 21.53 6.37 6.99
CA GLN A 373 22.19 5.80 5.80
C GLN A 373 21.58 4.46 5.35
N GLU A 374 20.62 3.92 6.10
CA GLU A 374 20.05 2.59 5.85
C GLU A 374 18.52 2.66 5.83
N ILE A 375 17.92 2.16 4.75
CA ILE A 375 16.49 1.94 4.70
C ILE A 375 16.24 0.56 5.30
N LYS A 376 15.63 0.53 6.49
CA LYS A 376 15.36 -0.71 7.21
C LYS A 376 13.91 -0.77 7.68
N PRO A 377 13.18 -1.86 7.41
CA PRO A 377 11.89 -2.11 8.01
C PRO A 377 11.94 -2.12 9.54
N VAL A 378 11.05 -1.35 10.17
CA VAL A 378 10.91 -1.28 11.63
C VAL A 378 9.43 -1.28 11.97
N ARG A 379 8.99 -2.24 12.78
CA ARG A 379 7.62 -2.21 13.31
C ARG A 379 7.54 -1.22 14.46
N TRP A 380 6.44 -0.48 14.55
CA TRP A 380 6.20 0.48 15.65
C TRP A 380 6.36 -0.17 17.03
N ALA A 381 5.97 -1.45 17.15
CA ALA A 381 6.05 -2.20 18.39
C ALA A 381 7.48 -2.57 18.82
N GLU A 382 8.48 -2.53 17.93
CA GLU A 382 9.88 -2.90 18.28
C GLU A 382 10.51 -2.00 19.33
N MET A 383 9.97 -0.79 19.54
CA MET A 383 10.35 0.09 20.64
C MET A 383 10.01 -0.48 22.02
N PHE A 384 9.01 -1.37 22.09
CA PHE A 384 8.44 -1.95 23.31
C PHE A 384 8.67 -3.47 23.41
N GLU A 385 9.29 -4.07 22.39
CA GLU A 385 9.59 -5.50 22.26
C GLU A 385 11.10 -5.73 22.18
#